data_AF-A0A962UNE8-F1
#
_entry.id   AF-A0A962UNE8-F1
#
_cell.length_a   1.000
_cell.length_b   1.000
_cell.length_c   1.000
_cell.angle_alpha   90.00
_cell.angle_beta   90.00
_cell.angle_gamma   90.00
#
_symmetry.space_group_name_H-M   'P 1'
#
loop_
_entity.id
_entity.type
_entity.pdbx_description
1 polymer ?
#
loop_
_entity_poly.entity_id
_entity_poly.type
_entity_poly.pdbx_seq_one_letter_code
_entity_poly.pdbx_strand_id
1 'polypeptide(L)'
;MSAWLRNWFEGSSRVHEEAEDRRLEGIIAALRTVFDPEIPTNVYDLGLIYAIDAVGDDGIVIKMTLTAPGCPVAGTLPGLVERAVETVDGVDHCQVDLVWDPPWTKDRMSEAAQLELGMM
;
A
#
# COMPACT_ATOMS: atom_id res chain seq x y z
N MET A 1 -4.32 33.84 31.17
CA MET A 1 -4.48 32.37 31.12
C MET A 1 -3.95 31.88 29.78
N SER A 2 -2.67 31.49 29.81
CA SER A 2 -1.85 30.70 28.88
C SER A 2 -2.26 30.59 27.40
N ALA A 3 -1.62 31.41 26.55
CA ALA A 3 -1.48 31.16 25.11
C ALA A 3 -0.82 29.79 24.78
N TRP A 4 -0.06 29.24 25.72
CA TRP A 4 0.59 27.92 25.65
C TRP A 4 -0.39 26.74 25.50
N LEU A 5 -1.60 26.82 26.09
CA LEU A 5 -2.59 25.72 26.02
C LEU A 5 -3.26 25.63 24.65
N ARG A 6 -3.47 26.77 23.97
CA ARG A 6 -4.00 26.78 22.60
C ARG A 6 -3.00 26.21 21.59
N ASN A 7 -1.72 26.60 21.72
CA ASN A 7 -0.67 26.13 20.81
C ASN A 7 -0.34 24.63 21.00
N TRP A 8 -0.61 24.06 22.17
CA TRP A 8 -0.46 22.62 22.42
C TRP A 8 -1.53 21.83 21.66
N PHE A 9 -2.81 22.22 21.78
CA PHE A 9 -3.91 21.50 21.15
C PHE A 9 -3.85 21.55 19.60
N GLU A 10 -3.44 22.68 19.02
CA GLU A 10 -3.28 22.82 17.57
C GLU A 10 -2.06 22.08 17.02
N GLY A 11 -0.96 22.03 17.78
CA GLY A 11 0.26 21.33 17.38
C GLY A 11 0.15 19.81 17.47
N SER A 12 -0.67 19.28 18.38
CA SER A 12 -0.79 17.83 18.59
C SER A 12 -1.43 17.13 17.39
N SER A 13 -2.54 17.66 16.86
CA SER A 13 -3.25 17.02 15.74
C SER A 13 -2.45 17.02 14.44
N ARG A 14 -1.71 18.10 14.17
CA ARG A 14 -0.87 18.21 12.96
C ARG A 14 0.28 17.20 12.95
N VAL A 15 0.87 16.93 14.12
CA VAL A 15 1.99 15.98 14.25
C VAL A 15 1.51 14.53 14.05
N HIS A 16 0.27 14.22 14.43
CA HIS A 16 -0.33 12.91 14.17
C HIS A 16 -0.55 12.69 12.67
N GLU A 17 -1.13 13.67 11.96
CA GLU A 17 -1.38 13.59 10.52
C GLU A 17 -0.07 13.47 9.72
N GLU A 18 0.97 14.25 10.07
CA GLU A 18 2.29 14.13 9.44
C GLU A 18 2.97 12.77 9.72
N ALA A 19 2.70 12.14 10.86
CA ALA A 19 3.25 10.82 11.18
C ALA A 19 2.54 9.71 10.42
N GLU A 20 1.20 9.81 10.29
CA GLU A 20 0.39 8.90 9.47
C GLU A 20 0.77 8.99 8.00
N ASP A 21 0.95 10.22 7.47
CA ASP A 21 1.39 10.45 6.09
C ASP A 21 2.76 9.81 5.82
N ARG A 22 3.75 10.05 6.70
CA ARG A 22 5.08 9.43 6.57
C ARG A 22 5.05 7.90 6.62
N ARG A 23 4.17 7.35 7.45
CA ARG A 23 3.99 5.90 7.55
C ARG A 23 3.37 5.35 6.26
N LEU A 24 2.33 6.01 5.74
CA LEU A 24 1.71 5.65 4.47
C LEU A 24 2.70 5.73 3.30
N GLU A 25 3.53 6.77 3.25
CA GLU A 25 4.62 6.89 2.28
C GLU A 25 5.60 5.72 2.37
N GLY A 26 5.97 5.31 3.59
CA GLY A 26 6.82 4.15 3.84
C GLY A 26 6.20 2.84 3.34
N ILE A 27 4.90 2.65 3.59
CA ILE A 27 4.13 1.49 3.10
C ILE A 27 4.10 1.48 1.57
N ILE A 28 3.79 2.61 0.93
CA ILE A 28 3.77 2.72 -0.54
C ILE A 28 5.16 2.42 -1.12
N ALA A 29 6.22 2.93 -0.50
CA ALA A 29 7.59 2.65 -0.92
C ALA A 29 7.93 1.16 -0.81
N ALA A 30 7.54 0.50 0.28
CA ALA A 30 7.70 -0.94 0.45
C ALA A 30 6.93 -1.74 -0.60
N LEU A 31 5.67 -1.37 -0.88
CA LEU A 31 4.85 -1.99 -1.92
C LEU A 31 5.48 -1.87 -3.32
N ARG A 32 6.14 -0.77 -3.62
CA ARG A 32 6.88 -0.57 -4.88
C ARG A 32 8.11 -1.48 -5.04
N THR A 33 8.60 -2.09 -3.96
CA THR A 33 9.68 -3.08 -4.03
C THR A 33 9.21 -4.48 -4.42
N VAL A 34 7.90 -4.73 -4.36
CA VAL A 34 7.31 -6.01 -4.72
C VAL A 34 6.89 -5.99 -6.19
N PHE A 35 7.50 -6.86 -6.98
CA PHE A 35 7.25 -6.98 -8.42
C PHE A 35 6.41 -8.20 -8.73
N ASP A 36 5.51 -8.05 -9.70
CA ASP A 36 4.78 -9.19 -10.25
C ASP A 36 5.74 -10.03 -11.15
N PRO A 37 5.78 -11.36 -11.00
CA PRO A 37 6.68 -12.22 -11.78
C PRO A 37 6.23 -12.43 -13.23
N GLU A 38 4.95 -12.17 -13.54
CA GLU A 38 4.39 -12.28 -14.88
C GLU A 38 4.49 -10.95 -15.65
N ILE A 39 4.33 -9.82 -14.95
CA ILE A 39 4.45 -8.46 -15.51
C ILE A 39 5.59 -7.74 -14.77
N PRO A 40 6.68 -7.33 -15.44
CA PRO A 40 7.89 -6.76 -14.81
C PRO A 40 7.68 -5.32 -14.31
N THR A 41 6.68 -5.12 -13.46
CA THR A 41 6.24 -3.86 -12.87
C THR A 41 5.80 -4.13 -11.43
N ASN A 42 5.90 -3.12 -10.57
CA ASN A 42 5.55 -3.28 -9.16
C ASN A 42 4.03 -3.32 -8.93
N VAL A 43 3.61 -3.97 -7.86
CA VAL A 43 2.20 -4.21 -7.54
C VAL A 43 1.41 -2.91 -7.32
N TYR A 44 2.07 -1.85 -6.87
CA TYR A 44 1.44 -0.55 -6.64
C TYR A 44 1.15 0.17 -7.95
N ASP A 45 2.15 0.33 -8.82
CA ASP A 45 2.02 1.03 -10.10
C ASP A 45 1.20 0.22 -11.13
N LEU A 46 1.11 -1.11 -10.96
CA LEU A 46 0.16 -1.97 -11.67
C LEU A 46 -1.30 -1.73 -11.23
N GLY A 47 -1.53 -1.09 -10.09
CA GLY A 47 -2.87 -0.88 -9.55
C GLY A 47 -3.50 -2.14 -8.96
N LEU A 48 -2.69 -3.07 -8.44
CA LEU A 48 -3.18 -4.27 -7.74
C LEU A 48 -3.59 -3.97 -6.30
N ILE A 49 -3.11 -2.88 -5.73
CA ILE A 49 -3.45 -2.44 -4.38
C ILE A 49 -4.71 -1.57 -4.46
N TYR A 50 -5.79 -2.00 -3.79
CA TYR A 50 -7.09 -1.32 -3.83
C TYR A 50 -7.31 -0.44 -2.60
N ALA A 51 -6.85 -0.88 -1.43
CA ALA A 51 -6.95 -0.12 -0.20
C ALA A 51 -5.81 -0.48 0.75
N ILE A 52 -5.42 0.50 1.56
CA ILE A 52 -4.49 0.35 2.68
C ILE A 52 -5.23 0.94 3.87
N ASP A 53 -5.67 0.09 4.79
CA ASP A 53 -6.43 0.46 5.98
C ASP A 53 -5.55 0.26 7.22
N ALA A 54 -5.35 1.31 8.02
CA ALA A 54 -4.70 1.18 9.32
C ALA A 54 -5.71 0.65 10.35
N VAL A 55 -5.34 -0.41 11.08
CA VAL A 55 -6.18 -1.06 12.09
C VAL A 55 -5.47 -1.03 13.43
N GLY A 56 -5.99 -0.19 14.33
CA GLY A 56 -5.35 0.09 15.62
C GLY A 56 -4.12 0.98 15.45
N ASP A 57 -3.18 0.88 16.39
CA ASP A 57 -1.98 1.74 16.40
C ASP A 57 -0.95 1.25 15.37
N ASP A 58 -0.67 -0.07 15.31
CA ASP A 58 0.46 -0.61 14.55
C ASP A 58 0.07 -1.67 13.49
N GLY A 59 -1.23 -1.98 13.33
CA GLY A 59 -1.71 -2.96 12.36
C GLY A 59 -2.08 -2.34 11.00
N ILE A 60 -1.80 -3.05 9.91
CA ILE A 60 -2.16 -2.66 8.54
C ILE A 60 -2.95 -3.79 7.87
N VAL A 61 -4.03 -3.44 7.20
CA VAL A 61 -4.80 -4.34 6.34
C VAL A 61 -4.73 -3.81 4.91
N ILE A 62 -4.26 -4.63 3.99
CA ILE A 62 -4.15 -4.29 2.58
C ILE A 62 -5.15 -5.12 1.80
N LYS A 63 -6.02 -4.44 1.04
CA LYS A 63 -6.88 -5.11 0.06
C LYS A 63 -6.17 -5.08 -1.27
N MET A 64 -5.87 -6.25 -1.83
CA MET A 64 -5.24 -6.35 -3.14
C MET A 64 -5.93 -7.38 -4.01
N THR A 65 -5.65 -7.32 -5.32
CA THR A 65 -6.10 -8.30 -6.29
C THR A 65 -4.91 -8.88 -7.06
N LEU A 66 -5.18 -9.82 -7.95
CA LEU A 66 -4.18 -10.44 -8.81
C LEU A 66 -4.53 -10.23 -10.28
N THR A 67 -3.51 -10.20 -11.12
CA THR A 67 -3.62 -10.06 -12.59
C THR A 67 -4.35 -11.24 -13.23
N ALA A 68 -4.25 -12.44 -12.64
CA ALA A 68 -4.94 -13.65 -13.09
C ALA A 68 -5.40 -14.55 -11.92
N PRO A 69 -6.64 -15.07 -11.96
CA PRO A 69 -7.10 -16.05 -10.98
C PRO A 69 -6.43 -17.41 -11.20
N GLY A 70 -5.77 -17.94 -10.16
CA GLY A 70 -5.39 -19.36 -10.10
C GLY A 70 -3.97 -19.74 -10.52
N CYS A 71 -3.04 -18.79 -10.71
CA CYS A 71 -1.63 -19.14 -10.91
C CYS A 71 -0.98 -19.54 -9.56
N PRO A 72 -0.32 -20.72 -9.44
CA PRO A 72 0.32 -21.14 -8.18
C PRO A 72 1.44 -20.19 -7.71
N VAL A 73 2.00 -19.40 -8.63
CA VAL A 73 3.00 -18.36 -8.33
C VAL A 73 2.33 -17.09 -7.77
N ALA A 74 1.10 -16.77 -8.19
CA ALA A 74 0.35 -15.63 -7.66
C ALA A 74 -0.07 -15.84 -6.19
N GLY A 75 0.00 -17.07 -5.67
CA GLY A 75 -0.22 -17.37 -4.25
C GLY A 75 0.89 -16.87 -3.32
N THR A 76 2.09 -16.54 -3.82
CA THR A 76 3.19 -16.04 -2.97
C THR A 76 3.22 -14.52 -2.87
N LEU A 77 2.59 -13.82 -3.82
CA LEU A 77 2.52 -12.36 -3.90
C LEU A 77 1.94 -11.71 -2.62
N PRO A 78 0.79 -12.17 -2.08
CA PRO A 78 0.25 -11.65 -0.83
C PRO A 78 1.26 -11.72 0.32
N GLY A 79 1.94 -12.85 0.49
CA GLY A 79 2.94 -13.02 1.55
C GLY A 79 4.21 -12.18 1.34
N LEU A 80 4.57 -11.85 0.09
CA LEU A 80 5.64 -10.90 -0.19
C LEU A 80 5.24 -9.47 0.15
N VAL A 81 3.99 -9.11 -0.14
CA VAL A 81 3.41 -7.80 0.22
C VAL A 81 3.36 -7.64 1.74
N GLU A 82 2.82 -8.63 2.46
CA GLU A 82 2.78 -8.63 3.94
C GLU A 82 4.17 -8.38 4.51
N ARG A 83 5.15 -9.19 4.06
CA ARG A 83 6.53 -9.08 4.54
C ARG A 83 7.20 -7.76 4.21
N ALA A 84 6.98 -7.22 3.01
CA ALA A 84 7.55 -5.94 2.64
C ALA A 84 7.00 -4.82 3.53
N VAL A 85 5.70 -4.83 3.79
CA VAL A 85 5.02 -3.81 4.60
C VAL A 85 5.38 -3.93 6.08
N GLU A 86 5.57 -5.15 6.59
CA GLU A 86 6.09 -5.41 7.95
C GLU A 86 7.54 -4.92 8.16
N THR A 87 8.27 -4.54 7.10
CA THR A 87 9.60 -3.91 7.27
C THR A 87 9.54 -2.40 7.54
N VAL A 88 8.35 -1.79 7.44
CA VAL A 88 8.17 -0.36 7.63
C VAL A 88 8.12 -0.03 9.12
N ASP A 89 8.89 0.98 9.54
CA ASP A 89 8.90 1.44 10.93
C ASP A 89 7.49 1.86 11.39
N GLY A 90 7.04 1.30 12.51
CA GLY A 90 5.69 1.51 13.04
C GLY A 90 4.63 0.59 12.45
N VAL A 91 5.01 -0.46 11.71
CA VAL A 91 4.10 -1.56 11.33
C VAL A 91 4.50 -2.82 12.06
N ASP A 92 3.64 -3.28 12.98
CA ASP A 92 3.87 -4.52 13.73
C ASP A 92 3.33 -5.76 13.01
N HIS A 93 2.22 -5.57 12.28
CA HIS A 93 1.58 -6.66 11.55
C HIS A 93 0.88 -6.14 10.30
N CYS A 94 1.06 -6.87 9.19
CA CYS A 94 0.32 -6.64 7.96
C CYS A 94 -0.49 -7.88 7.60
N GLN A 95 -1.78 -7.68 7.34
CA GLN A 95 -2.66 -8.70 6.75
C GLN A 95 -3.02 -8.29 5.33
N VAL A 96 -2.88 -9.21 4.38
CA VAL A 96 -3.34 -9.00 3.01
C VAL A 96 -4.64 -9.76 2.74
N ASP A 97 -5.68 -9.01 2.39
CA ASP A 97 -6.96 -9.54 1.95
C ASP A 97 -7.02 -9.55 0.42
N LEU A 98 -7.09 -10.75 -0.15
CA LEU A 98 -7.29 -10.93 -1.58
C LEU A 98 -8.74 -10.72 -1.97
N VAL A 99 -8.99 -9.68 -2.77
CA VAL A 99 -10.29 -9.36 -3.35
C VAL A 99 -10.31 -9.60 -4.85
N TRP A 100 -11.41 -10.15 -5.34
CA TRP A 100 -11.60 -10.48 -6.77
C TRP A 100 -12.60 -9.55 -7.46
N ASP A 101 -13.33 -8.76 -6.68
CA ASP A 101 -14.35 -7.82 -7.15
C ASP A 101 -14.02 -6.42 -6.63
N PRO A 102 -13.88 -5.40 -7.49
CA PRO A 102 -13.89 -5.49 -8.96
C PRO A 102 -12.66 -6.23 -9.53
N PRO A 103 -12.80 -6.95 -10.66
CA PRO A 103 -11.66 -7.58 -11.31
C PRO A 103 -10.67 -6.52 -11.80
N TRP A 104 -9.39 -6.85 -11.78
CA TRP A 104 -8.35 -5.96 -12.28
C TRP A 104 -8.46 -5.76 -13.80
N THR A 105 -8.26 -4.53 -14.25
CA THR A 105 -8.14 -4.19 -15.69
C THR A 105 -6.92 -3.28 -15.90
N LYS A 106 -6.35 -3.32 -17.11
CA LYS A 106 -5.16 -2.53 -17.48
C LYS A 106 -5.36 -1.01 -17.34
N ASP A 107 -6.61 -0.55 -17.36
CA ASP A 107 -6.97 0.86 -17.14
C ASP A 107 -6.63 1.35 -15.72
N ARG A 108 -6.38 0.43 -14.78
CA ARG A 108 -5.97 0.75 -13.40
C ARG A 108 -4.47 0.99 -13.25
N MET A 109 -3.66 0.69 -14.27
CA MET A 109 -2.23 0.96 -14.24
C MET A 109 -1.98 2.47 -14.26
N SER A 110 -0.95 2.91 -13.54
CA SER A 110 -0.49 4.31 -13.64
C SER A 110 -0.09 4.66 -15.08
N GLU A 111 -0.21 5.94 -15.46
CA GLU A 111 0.21 6.42 -16.80
C GLU A 111 1.69 6.08 -17.09
N ALA A 112 2.55 6.16 -16.06
CA ALA A 112 3.95 5.79 -16.16
C ALA A 112 4.12 4.30 -16.51
N ALA A 113 3.38 3.41 -15.85
CA ALA A 113 3.42 1.97 -16.12
C ALA A 113 2.88 1.62 -17.52
N GLN A 114 1.83 2.31 -17.98
CA GLN A 114 1.31 2.13 -19.35
C GLN A 114 2.34 2.52 -20.43
N LEU A 115 3.09 3.59 -20.19
CA LEU A 115 4.14 4.06 -21.10
C LEU A 115 5.34 3.10 -21.13
N GLU A 116 5.80 2.62 -19.97
CA GLU A 116 6.92 1.66 -19.90
C GLU A 116 6.60 0.33 -20.58
N LEU A 117 5.36 -0.11 -20.52
CA LEU A 117 4.89 -1.33 -21.17
C LEU A 117 4.50 -1.13 -22.65
N GLY A 118 4.67 0.08 -23.19
CA GLY A 118 4.41 0.39 -24.61
C GLY A 118 2.94 0.28 -25.01
N MET A 119 2.01 0.59 -24.09
CA MET A 119 0.56 0.44 -24.28
C MET A 119 -0.17 1.75 -24.67
N MET A 120 0.57 2.83 -24.96
CA MET A 120 0.06 4.13 -25.45
C MET A 120 0.31 4.32 -26.95
#